data_AF-A0A9P6LXG7-F1
#
_entry.id   AF-A0A9P6LXG7-F1
#
_cell.length_a   1.000
_cell.length_b   1.000
_cell.length_c   1.000
_cell.angle_alpha   90.00
_cell.angle_beta   90.00
_cell.angle_gamma   90.00
#
_symmetry.space_group_name_H-M   'P 1'
#
loop_
_entity.id
_entity.type
_entity.pdbx_description
1 polymer ?
#
loop_
_entity_poly.entity_id
_entity_poly.type
_entity_poly.pdbx_seq_one_letter_code
_entity_poly.pdbx_strand_id
1 'polypeptide(L)'
;MRASILLSTLAMALVANAAHSLTGNRALVLLDTLDDAANYIDFWNDLQSRDYNVTLHEISSPVELSKYDRRVFDHLVFLAPQMKGS
;
A
#
# COMPACT_ATOMS: atom_id res chain seq x y z
N MET A 1 -14.40 36.68 -10.39
CA MET A 1 -13.35 36.63 -9.34
C MET A 1 -13.77 35.82 -8.12
N ARG A 2 -14.85 36.17 -7.39
CA ARG A 2 -15.28 35.41 -6.19
C ARG A 2 -15.64 33.94 -6.44
N ALA A 3 -16.43 33.67 -7.48
CA ALA A 3 -16.78 32.30 -7.86
C ALA A 3 -15.56 31.47 -8.25
N SER A 4 -14.59 32.07 -8.94
CA SER A 4 -13.34 31.41 -9.36
C SER A 4 -12.47 31.01 -8.17
N ILE A 5 -12.44 31.83 -7.11
CA ILE A 5 -11.72 31.53 -5.86
C ILE A 5 -12.41 30.40 -5.10
N LEU A 6 -13.75 30.42 -5.01
CA LEU A 6 -14.49 29.34 -4.36
C LEU A 6 -14.32 28.00 -5.09
N LEU A 7 -14.35 28.03 -6.42
CA LEU A 7 -14.18 26.84 -7.25
C LEU A 7 -12.75 26.27 -7.14
N SER A 8 -11.73 27.13 -7.10
CA SER A 8 -10.35 26.68 -6.93
C SER A 8 -10.09 26.14 -5.51
N THR A 9 -10.66 26.74 -4.47
CA THR A 9 -10.56 26.20 -3.11
C THR A 9 -11.27 24.86 -2.94
N LEU A 10 -12.42 24.68 -3.59
CA LEU A 10 -13.16 23.40 -3.55
C LEU A 10 -12.41 22.30 -4.30
N ALA A 11 -11.83 22.61 -5.46
CA ALA A 11 -10.98 21.68 -6.20
C ALA A 11 -9.76 21.24 -5.39
N MET A 12 -9.10 22.18 -4.68
CA MET A 12 -7.95 21.86 -3.84
C MET A 12 -8.33 20.95 -2.65
N ALA A 13 -9.49 21.19 -2.03
CA ALA A 13 -9.98 20.37 -0.92
C ALA A 13 -10.34 18.93 -1.35
N LEU A 14 -10.84 18.74 -2.57
CA LEU A 14 -11.11 17.41 -3.13
C LEU A 14 -9.82 16.62 -3.38
N VAL A 15 -8.75 17.28 -3.82
CA VAL A 15 -7.43 16.65 -4.03
C VAL A 15 -6.72 16.38 -2.70
N ALA A 16 -6.93 17.22 -1.68
CA ALA A 16 -6.32 17.03 -0.36
C ALA A 16 -6.80 15.77 0.38
N ASN A 17 -8.02 15.30 0.10
CA ASN A 17 -8.53 14.02 0.63
C ASN A 17 -8.00 12.80 -0.14
N ALA A 18 -7.29 13.00 -1.25
CA ALA A 18 -6.70 11.92 -2.02
C ALA A 18 -5.30 11.56 -1.48
N ALA A 19 -5.25 11.02 -0.27
CA ALA A 19 -4.08 10.26 0.20
C ALA A 19 -3.96 8.88 -0.46
N HIS A 20 -4.75 8.63 -1.51
CA HIS A 20 -4.74 7.42 -2.30
C HIS A 20 -3.47 7.38 -3.17
N SER A 21 -2.87 6.21 -3.26
CA SER A 21 -1.74 5.97 -4.14
C SER A 21 -2.10 6.27 -5.62
N LEU A 22 -1.23 6.99 -6.30
CA LEU A 22 -1.32 7.27 -7.73
C LEU A 22 -1.12 6.03 -8.62
N THR A 23 -0.54 4.95 -8.07
CA THR A 23 -0.20 3.73 -8.81
C THR A 23 -1.14 2.55 -8.52
N GLY A 24 -2.17 2.74 -7.69
CA GLY A 24 -3.06 1.69 -7.17
C GLY A 24 -2.79 1.39 -5.70
N ASN A 25 -3.68 0.64 -5.03
CA ASN A 25 -3.69 0.46 -3.57
C ASN A 25 -3.40 -0.97 -3.11
N ARG A 26 -3.05 -1.89 -4.02
CA ARG A 26 -2.75 -3.29 -3.69
C ARG A 26 -1.31 -3.41 -3.21
N ALA A 27 -1.11 -3.64 -1.92
CA ALA A 27 0.21 -3.78 -1.31
C ALA A 27 0.45 -5.24 -0.90
N LEU A 28 1.55 -5.83 -1.38
CA LEU A 28 2.07 -7.09 -0.85
C LEU A 28 3.11 -6.78 0.21
N VAL A 29 2.99 -7.42 1.37
CA VAL A 29 3.95 -7.29 2.46
C VAL A 29 4.56 -8.65 2.76
N LEU A 30 5.87 -8.72 2.64
CA LEU A 30 6.64 -9.93 2.85
C LEU A 30 7.20 -9.93 4.27
N LEU A 31 6.91 -10.99 5.01
CA LEU A 31 7.35 -11.21 6.38
C LEU A 31 8.25 -12.45 6.45
N ASP A 32 9.15 -12.49 7.44
CA ASP A 32 9.92 -13.71 7.74
C ASP A 32 8.99 -14.83 8.22
N THR A 33 8.05 -14.51 9.12
CA THR A 33 6.90 -15.36 9.52
C THR A 33 5.63 -14.52 9.63
N LEU A 34 4.46 -15.10 9.39
CA LEU A 34 3.17 -14.40 9.57
C LEU A 34 2.92 -13.99 11.02
N ASP A 35 3.54 -14.67 12.00
CA ASP A 35 3.45 -14.30 13.41
C ASP A 35 4.02 -12.90 13.69
N ASP A 36 4.99 -12.44 12.89
CA ASP A 36 5.59 -11.12 13.03
C ASP A 36 4.63 -9.99 12.67
N ALA A 37 3.51 -10.27 11.99
CA ALA A 37 2.53 -9.26 11.62
C ALA A 37 1.99 -8.49 12.85
N ALA A 38 1.92 -9.14 14.01
CA ALA A 38 1.49 -8.51 15.25
C ALA A 38 2.42 -7.36 15.71
N ASN A 39 3.68 -7.35 15.27
CA ASN A 39 4.65 -6.30 15.62
C ASN A 39 4.41 -4.97 14.87
N TYR A 40 3.54 -4.97 13.85
CA TYR A 40 3.37 -3.86 12.92
C TYR A 40 1.93 -3.32 12.88
N ILE A 41 1.17 -3.48 13.97
CA ILE A 41 -0.25 -3.09 14.05
C ILE A 41 -0.50 -1.63 13.62
N ASP A 42 0.31 -0.70 14.12
CA ASP A 42 0.17 0.72 13.78
C ASP A 42 0.40 0.97 12.28
N PHE A 43 1.36 0.25 11.68
CA PHE A 43 1.63 0.34 10.25
C PHE A 43 0.44 -0.18 9.41
N TRP A 44 -0.20 -1.28 9.84
CA TRP A 44 -1.40 -1.79 9.18
C TRP A 44 -2.58 -0.82 9.29
N ASN A 45 -2.77 -0.22 10.47
CA ASN A 45 -3.81 0.77 10.70
C ASN A 45 -3.61 2.00 9.81
N ASP A 46 -2.37 2.48 9.69
CA ASP A 46 -2.04 3.60 8.82
C ASP A 46 -2.29 3.29 7.34
N LEU A 47 -1.92 2.09 6.87
CA LEU A 47 -2.18 1.66 5.50
C LEU A 47 -3.68 1.52 5.22
N GLN A 48 -4.43 0.90 6.13
CA GLN A 48 -5.89 0.76 5.99
C GLN A 48 -6.61 2.11 6.03
N SER A 49 -6.14 3.06 6.86
CA SER A 49 -6.69 4.42 6.91
C SER A 49 -6.54 5.20 5.59
N ARG A 50 -5.66 4.74 4.70
CA ARG A 50 -5.41 5.29 3.36
C ARG A 50 -5.92 4.37 2.24
N ASP A 51 -6.81 3.44 2.59
CA ASP A 51 -7.46 2.48 1.70
C ASP A 51 -6.52 1.52 0.96
N TYR A 52 -5.37 1.18 1.55
CA TYR A 52 -4.52 0.12 0.99
C TYR A 52 -5.12 -1.26 1.26
N ASN A 53 -5.16 -2.08 0.21
CA ASN A 53 -5.46 -3.51 0.33
C ASN A 53 -4.16 -4.26 0.58
N VAL A 54 -3.91 -4.58 1.85
CA VAL A 54 -2.68 -5.23 2.32
C VAL A 54 -2.83 -6.75 2.27
N THR A 55 -1.95 -7.39 1.51
CA THR A 55 -1.78 -8.86 1.49
C THR A 55 -0.50 -9.19 2.25
N LEU A 56 -0.63 -9.93 3.36
CA LEU A 56 0.50 -10.46 4.10
C LEU A 56 0.93 -11.79 3.48
N HIS A 57 2.23 -11.98 3.30
CA HIS A 57 2.77 -13.19 2.71
C HIS A 57 4.10 -13.54 3.36
N GLU A 58 4.29 -14.83 3.64
CA GLU A 58 5.54 -15.33 4.20
C GLU A 58 6.56 -15.56 3.09
N ILE A 59 7.81 -15.13 3.31
CA ILE A 59 8.83 -15.23 2.28
C ILE A 59 9.27 -16.66 1.96
N SER A 60 8.99 -17.61 2.85
CA SER A 60 9.23 -19.04 2.65
C SER A 60 8.33 -19.65 1.57
N SER A 61 7.21 -18.98 1.24
CA SER A 61 6.23 -19.46 0.27
C SER A 61 6.32 -18.70 -1.06
N PRO A 62 6.17 -19.36 -2.21
CA PRO A 62 6.19 -18.68 -3.50
C PRO A 62 4.98 -17.73 -3.65
N VAL A 63 5.18 -16.61 -4.34
CA VAL A 63 4.14 -15.62 -4.66
C VAL A 63 4.26 -15.18 -6.12
N GLU A 64 3.13 -15.12 -6.82
CA GLU A 64 3.07 -14.58 -8.18
C GLU A 64 2.96 -13.05 -8.15
N LEU A 65 3.97 -12.35 -8.67
CA LEU A 65 3.95 -10.88 -8.78
C LEU A 65 3.28 -10.38 -10.06
N SER A 66 3.15 -11.25 -11.07
CA SER A 66 2.57 -10.94 -12.37
C SER A 66 1.74 -12.10 -12.88
N LYS A 67 0.63 -11.79 -13.54
CA LYS A 67 -0.24 -12.77 -14.21
C LYS A 67 -0.71 -12.21 -15.54
N TYR A 68 -0.57 -12.98 -16.62
CA TYR A 68 -0.91 -12.57 -17.99
C TYR A 68 -0.27 -11.21 -18.36
N ASP A 69 1.04 -11.06 -18.10
CA ASP A 69 1.81 -9.83 -18.38
C ASP A 69 1.30 -8.56 -17.65
N ARG A 70 0.55 -8.74 -16.55
CA ARG A 70 0.09 -7.63 -15.70
C ARG A 70 0.53 -7.83 -14.25
N ARG A 71 0.94 -6.74 -13.61
CA ARG A 71 1.30 -6.76 -12.18
C ARG A 71 0.08 -7.04 -11.30
N VAL A 72 0.25 -7.95 -10.35
CA VAL A 72 -0.79 -8.34 -9.39
C VAL A 72 -0.83 -7.36 -8.19
N PHE A 73 0.31 -6.79 -7.83
CA PHE A 73 0.46 -5.81 -6.76
C PHE A 73 1.00 -4.49 -7.30
N ASP A 74 0.61 -3.40 -6.66
CA ASP A 74 1.05 -2.03 -7.02
C ASP A 74 2.23 -1.59 -6.15
N HIS A 75 2.34 -2.15 -4.94
CA HIS A 75 3.40 -1.89 -3.97
C HIS A 75 3.93 -3.18 -3.37
N LEU A 76 5.23 -3.20 -3.05
CA LEU A 76 5.90 -4.27 -2.32
C LEU A 76 6.56 -3.69 -1.08
N VAL A 77 6.34 -4.30 0.08
CA VAL A 77 6.98 -3.94 1.34
C VAL A 77 7.70 -5.16 1.88
N PHE A 78 8.99 -5.02 2.20
CA PHE A 78 9.80 -6.10 2.75
C PHE A 78 10.03 -5.85 4.23
N LEU A 79 9.38 -6.66 5.06
CA LEU A 79 9.56 -6.74 6.52
C LEU A 79 10.12 -8.12 6.89
N ALA A 80 11.11 -8.57 6.11
CA ALA A 80 11.76 -9.88 6.23
C ALA A 80 13.28 -9.69 6.38
N PRO A 81 13.77 -9.15 7.52
CA PRO A 81 15.20 -8.89 7.74
C PRO A 81 16.08 -10.15 7.74
N GLN A 82 15.51 -11.33 8.02
CA GLN A 82 16.25 -12.61 7.96
C GLN A 82 16.32 -13.17 6.54
N MET A 83 15.66 -12.55 5.56
CA MET A 83 15.80 -12.87 4.15
C MET A 83 17.27 -12.78 3.76
N LYS A 84 17.86 -13.91 3.38
CA LYS A 84 19.18 -13.94 2.78
C LYS A 84 19.07 -13.37 1.37
N GLY A 85 19.51 -12.13 1.17
CA GLY A 85 19.69 -11.57 -0.16
C GLY A 85 20.68 -12.44 -0.92
N SER A 86 20.18 -13.14 -1.95
CA SER A 86 21.01 -13.99 -2.80
C SER A 86 22.02 -13.18 -3.59
#